data_AF-A0A672RA16-F1
#
_entry.id   AF-A0A672RA16-F1
#
_cell.length_a   1.000
_cell.length_b   1.000
_cell.length_c   1.000
_cell.angle_alpha   90.00
_cell.angle_beta   90.00
_cell.angle_gamma   90.00
#
_symmetry.space_group_name_H-M   'P 1'
#
loop_
_entity.id
_entity.type
_entity.pdbx_description
1 polymer ?
#
loop_
_entity_poly.entity_id
_entity_poly.type
_entity_poly.pdbx_seq_one_letter_code
_entity_poly.pdbx_strand_id
1 'polypeptide(L)'
;MSWAIEEWKDGLPAKALQKIQEIEGQLDKLKKERQQKRFQLDSLEATLQKQRQKVSYLFFFFFLMLLHNFKAPIKLLISNLTR
;
A
#
# COMPACT_ATOMS: atom_id res chain seq x y z
N MET A 1 -23.39 -0.32 -21.26
CA MET A 1 -24.51 0.28 -22.01
C MET A 1 -24.05 1.60 -22.58
N SER A 2 -23.88 1.71 -23.90
CA SER A 2 -23.42 2.94 -24.58
C SER A 2 -24.53 3.71 -25.29
N TRP A 3 -25.78 3.22 -25.28
CA TRP A 3 -26.85 3.82 -26.06
C TRP A 3 -27.39 5.15 -25.48
N ALA A 4 -27.30 5.34 -24.15
CA ALA A 4 -27.67 6.61 -23.52
C ALA A 4 -26.58 7.71 -23.59
N ILE A 5 -25.41 7.41 -24.16
CA ILE A 5 -24.23 8.32 -24.16
C ILE A 5 -24.21 9.23 -25.39
N GLU A 6 -25.02 8.95 -26.42
CA GLU A 6 -25.06 9.76 -27.65
C GLU A 6 -26.34 10.58 -27.79
N GLU A 7 -27.48 10.11 -27.27
CA GLU A 7 -28.76 10.85 -27.33
C GLU A 7 -28.71 12.21 -26.62
N TRP A 8 -27.91 12.38 -25.56
CA TRP A 8 -27.76 13.68 -24.90
C TRP A 8 -26.84 14.66 -25.64
N LYS A 9 -26.06 14.15 -26.60
CA LYS A 9 -25.19 14.95 -27.46
C LYS A 9 -25.94 15.49 -28.67
N ASP A 10 -27.09 14.91 -29.01
CA ASP A 10 -27.96 15.40 -30.07
C ASP A 10 -28.56 16.78 -29.71
N GLY A 11 -28.45 17.73 -30.65
CA GLY A 11 -28.92 19.11 -30.48
C GLY A 11 -27.95 20.06 -29.79
N LEU A 12 -26.79 19.59 -29.31
CA LEU A 12 -25.75 20.48 -28.78
C LEU A 12 -25.01 21.24 -29.90
N PRO A 13 -24.64 22.51 -29.69
CA PRO A 13 -23.81 23.25 -30.63
C PRO A 13 -22.45 22.55 -30.85
N ALA A 14 -21.93 22.57 -32.08
CA ALA A 14 -20.65 21.92 -32.43
C ALA A 14 -19.49 22.31 -31.50
N LYS A 15 -19.45 23.57 -31.05
CA LYS A 15 -18.45 24.07 -30.08
C LYS A 15 -18.55 23.39 -28.71
N ALA A 16 -19.77 23.07 -28.25
CA ALA A 16 -19.99 22.36 -27.00
C ALA A 16 -19.54 20.90 -27.12
N LEU A 17 -19.89 20.24 -28.23
CA LEU A 17 -19.44 18.88 -28.53
C LEU A 17 -17.91 18.76 -28.59
N GLN A 18 -17.26 19.73 -29.24
CA GLN A 18 -15.80 19.78 -29.33
C GLN A 18 -15.15 19.94 -27.95
N LYS A 19 -15.74 20.77 -27.07
CA LYS A 19 -15.25 20.95 -25.70
C LYS A 19 -15.45 19.69 -24.85
N ILE A 20 -16.57 18.99 -25.02
CA ILE A 20 -16.84 17.71 -24.36
C ILE A 20 -15.77 16.68 -24.75
N GLN A 21 -15.47 16.55 -26.04
CA GLN A 21 -14.42 15.62 -26.51
C GLN A 21 -13.03 15.97 -25.95
N GLU A 22 -12.70 17.25 -25.87
CA GLU A 22 -11.44 17.70 -25.28
C GLU A 22 -11.35 17.32 -23.79
N ILE A 23 -12.44 17.54 -23.04
CA ILE A 23 -12.51 17.20 -21.61
C ILE A 23 -12.49 15.68 -21.41
N GLU A 24 -13.20 14.90 -22.24
CA GLU A 24 -13.16 13.43 -22.23
C GLU A 24 -11.73 12.92 -22.45
N GLY A 25 -11.00 13.50 -23.41
CA GLY A 25 -9.59 13.17 -23.67
C GLY A 25 -8.67 13.52 -22.50
N GLN A 26 -8.84 14.69 -21.87
CA GLN A 26 -8.08 15.07 -20.67
C GLN A 26 -8.39 14.14 -19.49
N LEU A 27 -9.65 13.77 -19.31
CA LEU A 27 -10.11 12.89 -18.25
C LEU A 27 -9.49 11.49 -18.40
N ASP A 28 -9.42 10.96 -19.61
CA ASP A 28 -8.75 9.69 -19.88
C ASP A 28 -7.25 9.74 -19.65
N LYS A 29 -6.58 10.84 -19.98
CA LYS A 29 -5.17 11.05 -19.62
C LYS A 29 -4.98 11.03 -18.11
N LEU A 30 -5.79 11.77 -17.36
CA LEU A 30 -5.73 11.82 -15.90
C LEU A 30 -6.04 10.48 -15.25
N LYS A 31 -6.97 9.69 -15.81
CA LYS A 31 -7.24 8.32 -15.36
C LYS A 31 -6.01 7.43 -15.52
N LYS A 32 -5.35 7.47 -16.67
CA LYS A 32 -4.11 6.71 -16.93
C LYS A 32 -2.99 7.12 -15.98
N GLU A 33 -2.75 8.42 -15.80
CA GLU A 33 -1.74 8.93 -14.86
C GLU A 33 -2.04 8.50 -13.42
N ARG A 34 -3.31 8.56 -12.99
CA ARG A 34 -3.74 8.10 -11.67
C ARG A 34 -3.47 6.61 -11.49
N GLN A 35 -3.81 5.80 -12.50
CA GLN A 35 -3.59 4.35 -12.45
C GLN A 35 -2.10 4.02 -12.35
N GLN A 36 -1.26 4.70 -13.13
CA GLN A 36 0.20 4.54 -13.06
C GLN A 36 0.74 4.92 -11.69
N LYS A 37 0.33 6.06 -11.13
CA LYS A 37 0.73 6.48 -9.78
C LYS A 37 0.24 5.50 -8.72
N ARG A 38 -0.96 4.95 -8.87
CA ARG A 38 -1.49 3.95 -7.94
C ARG A 38 -0.62 2.70 -7.92
N PHE A 39 -0.26 2.20 -9.10
CA PHE A 39 0.65 1.05 -9.20
C PHE A 39 2.01 1.31 -8.56
N GLN A 40 2.57 2.51 -8.73
CA GLN A 40 3.82 2.90 -8.07
C GLN A 40 3.68 2.92 -6.54
N LEU A 41 2.57 3.46 -6.04
CA LEU A 41 2.27 3.47 -4.60
C LEU A 41 2.12 2.06 -4.05
N ASP A 42 1.35 1.20 -4.71
CA ASP A 42 1.13 -0.18 -4.28
C ASP A 42 2.47 -0.97 -4.25
N SER A 43 3.37 -0.72 -5.20
CA SER A 43 4.72 -1.30 -5.24
C SER A 43 5.61 -0.81 -4.07
N LEU A 44 5.59 0.48 -3.79
CA LEU A 44 6.31 1.08 -2.66
C LEU A 44 5.77 0.54 -1.33
N GLU A 45 4.45 0.44 -1.20
CA GLU A 45 3.79 -0.10 -0.01
C GLU A 45 4.17 -1.57 0.23
N ALA A 46 4.17 -2.40 -0.82
CA ALA A 46 4.63 -3.79 -0.73
C ALA A 46 6.10 -3.89 -0.30
N THR A 47 6.95 -2.99 -0.77
CA THR A 47 8.38 -2.94 -0.39
C THR A 47 8.53 -2.53 1.08
N LEU A 48 7.78 -1.52 1.51
CA LEU A 48 7.75 -1.05 2.90
C LEU A 48 7.23 -2.14 3.85
N GLN A 49 6.17 -2.86 3.47
CA GLN A 49 5.63 -3.96 4.26
C GLN A 49 6.66 -5.07 4.47
N LYS A 50 7.45 -5.41 3.43
CA LYS A 50 8.55 -6.38 3.57
C LYS A 50 9.62 -5.89 4.55
N GLN A 51 9.98 -4.61 4.50
CA GLN A 51 10.94 -4.04 5.47
C GLN A 51 10.39 -4.05 6.89
N ARG A 52 9.11 -3.69 7.08
CA ARG A 52 8.43 -3.77 8.39
C ARG A 52 8.45 -5.18 8.95
N GLN A 53 8.14 -6.18 8.13
CA GLN A 53 8.23 -7.59 8.52
C GLN A 53 9.65 -7.96 8.97
N LYS A 54 10.69 -7.56 8.23
CA LYS A 54 12.08 -7.79 8.64
C LYS A 54 12.39 -7.18 10.01
N VAL A 55 11.97 -5.94 10.25
CA VAL A 55 12.14 -5.28 11.56
C VAL A 55 11.41 -6.07 12.65
N SER A 56 10.17 -6.50 12.41
CA SER A 56 9.41 -7.33 13.35
C SER A 56 10.11 -8.66 13.64
N TYR A 57 10.63 -9.35 12.61
CA TYR A 57 11.38 -10.60 12.79
C TYR A 57 12.68 -10.39 13.57
N LEU A 58 13.43 -9.32 13.28
CA LEU A 58 14.64 -8.99 14.02
C LEU A 58 14.35 -8.65 15.48
N PHE A 59 13.28 -7.88 15.74
CA PHE A 59 12.86 -7.58 17.11
C PHE A 59 12.44 -8.84 17.85
N PHE A 60 11.66 -9.72 17.21
CA PHE A 60 11.26 -10.99 17.78
C PHE A 60 12.45 -11.91 18.05
N PHE A 61 13.39 -12.00 17.10
CA PHE A 61 14.62 -12.77 17.27
C PHE A 61 15.48 -12.22 18.42
N PHE A 62 15.66 -10.91 18.48
CA PHE A 62 16.38 -10.26 19.58
C PHE A 62 15.70 -10.51 20.93
N PHE A 63 14.37 -10.40 20.99
CA PHE A 63 13.60 -10.70 22.18
C PHE A 63 13.76 -12.17 22.62
N LEU A 64 13.72 -13.12 21.69
CA LEU A 64 14.01 -14.53 21.95
C LEU A 64 15.44 -14.74 22.48
N MET A 65 16.43 -14.09 21.88
CA MET A 65 17.82 -14.16 22.33
C MET A 65 17.98 -13.57 23.73
N LEU A 66 17.25 -12.50 24.04
CA LEU A 66 17.20 -11.89 25.37
C LEU A 66 16.63 -12.89 26.39
N LEU A 67 15.44 -13.46 26.10
CA LEU A 67 14.83 -14.49 26.96
C LEU A 67 15.76 -15.69 27.20
N HIS A 68 16.48 -16.13 26.17
CA HIS A 68 17.44 -17.23 26.30
C HIS A 68 18.62 -16.86 27.22
N ASN A 69 19.21 -15.66 27.05
CA ASN A 69 20.32 -15.19 27.88
C ASN A 69 19.93 -15.02 29.35
N PHE A 70 18.70 -14.63 29.66
CA PHE A 70 18.23 -14.51 31.04
C PHE A 70 17.87 -15.86 31.69
N LYS A 71 17.63 -16.92 30.91
CA LYS A 71 17.21 -18.23 31.43
C LYS A 71 18.28 -18.96 32.24
N ALA A 72 19.56 -18.82 31.86
CA ALA A 72 20.69 -19.43 32.57
C ALA A 72 20.99 -18.79 33.95
N PRO A 73 21.09 -17.45 34.09
CA PRO A 73 21.33 -16.81 35.38
C PRO A 73 20.17 -17.00 36.38
N ILE A 74 18.92 -17.02 35.91
CA ILE A 74 17.76 -17.27 36.79
C ILE A 74 17.81 -18.68 37.39
N LYS A 75 18.17 -19.70 36.60
CA LYS A 75 18.35 -21.07 37.11
C LYS A 75 19.45 -21.15 38.16
N LEU A 76 20.57 -20.47 37.93
CA LEU A 76 21.68 -20.38 38.90
C LEU A 76 21.25 -19.69 40.20
N LEU A 77 20.51 -18.59 40.08
CA LEU A 77 20.03 -17.83 41.23
C LEU A 77 19.05 -18.65 42.08
N ILE A 78 18.13 -19.38 41.45
CA ILE A 78 17.20 -20.30 42.14
C ILE A 78 17.97 -21.45 42.80
N SER A 79 18.97 -22.02 42.13
CA SER A 79 19.78 -23.11 42.71
C SER A 79 20.60 -22.69 43.93
N ASN A 80 21.07 -21.44 43.98
CA ASN A 80 21.79 -20.88 45.12
C ASN A 80 20.86 -20.45 46.26
N LEU A 81 19.59 -20.15 45.97
CA LEU A 81 18.58 -19.85 47.00
C LEU A 81 17.96 -21.11 47.63
N THR A 82 18.05 -22.25 46.96
CA THR A 82 17.50 -23.54 47.43
C THR A 82 18.56 -24.42 48.11
N ARG A 83 19.80 -23.92 48.21
CA ARG A 83 20.92 -24.56 48.90
C ARG A 83 21.24 -23.76 50.14
#